data_AF-A0A804IML5-F1
#
_entry.id   AF-A0A804IML5-F1
#
_cell.length_a   1.000
_cell.length_b   1.000
_cell.length_c   1.000
_cell.angle_alpha   90.00
_cell.angle_beta   90.00
_cell.angle_gamma   90.00
#
_symmetry.space_group_name_H-M   'P 1'
#
loop_
_entity.id
_entity.type
_entity.pdbx_description
1 polymer ?
#
loop_
_entity_poly.entity_id
_entity_poly.type
_entity_poly.pdbx_seq_one_letter_code
_entity_poly.pdbx_strand_id
1 'polypeptide(L)'
;MAEEAYIDRDGVGGEGPSTAKGKKHKGKHDKPKPWDEDPNIDRWKIEKFDPSWNEGGMLEVSSFSTLFPQYREKYLQEVWPMVKSALKEHGVSCELNLVEGSMTVSTTRKTRDPFVIIKARDLIKLLSRSVPAPQAIKILNDEMQCDIIKIGNLIRNKERFVKRRERLLGPNLSTLKAIEILTGCYVLVQGNTVSAMGSFKGLKQVRRIVEDCIQNQLHPVYHIKTLLMKRELAKNPALANENWDRFLPKFKKKNVKQRKVKAKEKKPYTPFPPPQQPSKIDLQLESGEYFLSDKKKSARKWQEKQEKQTEKAAENKRKREAAFIPPKEPSSHLTDSNNSDKNTSDLAAMTKSLKDKAKGLKKLKAHDNVRAESYIADAESSRRKKKHRSSSETE
;
A
#
# COMPACT_ATOMS: atom_id res chain seq x y z
N MET A 1 -4.31 -13.78 39.68
CA MET A 1 -5.67 -13.92 39.12
C MET A 1 -6.22 -12.53 38.87
N ALA A 2 -5.97 -12.01 37.67
CA ALA A 2 -6.60 -10.82 37.13
C ALA A 2 -6.52 -11.02 35.61
N GLU A 3 -7.64 -11.42 35.03
CA GLU A 3 -7.77 -11.84 33.64
C GLU A 3 -8.44 -10.69 32.88
N GLU A 4 -7.66 -9.83 32.23
CA GLU A 4 -8.18 -8.84 31.28
C GLU A 4 -8.02 -9.39 29.87
N ALA A 5 -9.12 -9.94 29.36
CA ALA A 5 -9.24 -10.46 28.01
C ALA A 5 -9.46 -9.33 26.99
N TYR A 6 -8.45 -9.17 26.14
CA TYR A 6 -8.51 -8.98 24.69
C TYR A 6 -9.90 -8.68 24.06
N ILE A 7 -10.08 -7.47 23.52
CA ILE A 7 -11.20 -7.13 22.62
C ILE A 7 -10.75 -7.26 21.17
N ASP A 8 -11.19 -8.33 20.51
CA ASP A 8 -11.06 -8.52 19.07
C ASP A 8 -11.95 -7.53 18.30
N ARG A 9 -11.33 -6.84 17.34
CA ARG A 9 -12.02 -6.16 16.24
C ARG A 9 -12.01 -7.08 15.04
N ASP A 10 -13.16 -7.63 14.68
CA ASP A 10 -13.56 -7.85 13.29
C ASP A 10 -15.05 -8.26 13.24
N GLY A 11 -15.83 -7.56 12.41
CA GLY A 11 -17.28 -7.74 12.33
C GLY A 11 -17.88 -7.01 11.14
N VAL A 12 -17.59 -7.54 9.97
CA VAL A 12 -18.08 -7.14 8.64
C VAL A 12 -19.61 -7.11 8.62
N GLY A 13 -20.20 -5.93 8.37
CA GLY A 13 -21.64 -5.78 8.13
C GLY A 13 -22.04 -6.40 6.80
N GLY A 14 -22.52 -7.63 6.85
CA GLY A 14 -23.31 -8.25 5.78
C GLY A 14 -24.76 -7.85 5.90
N GLU A 15 -25.34 -7.40 4.78
CA GLU A 15 -26.79 -7.21 4.63
C GLU A 15 -27.50 -8.58 4.76
N GLY A 16 -28.15 -8.79 5.89
CA GLY A 16 -29.17 -9.82 6.09
C GLY A 16 -30.58 -9.27 5.88
N PRO A 17 -31.58 -10.14 5.64
CA PRO A 17 -32.89 -9.76 5.13
C PRO A 17 -33.67 -8.92 6.14
N SER A 18 -34.58 -8.10 5.63
CA SER A 18 -35.56 -7.29 6.36
C SER A 18 -36.12 -8.03 7.58
N THR A 19 -35.56 -7.78 8.75
CA THR A 19 -36.16 -8.18 10.02
C THR A 19 -37.26 -7.17 10.32
N ALA A 20 -38.50 -7.65 10.27
CA ALA A 20 -39.64 -6.93 10.79
C ALA A 20 -39.29 -6.44 12.20
N LYS A 21 -39.20 -5.12 12.38
CA LYS A 21 -38.92 -4.51 13.68
C LYS A 21 -40.02 -5.00 14.64
N GLY A 22 -39.65 -5.84 15.61
CA GLY A 22 -40.54 -6.23 16.70
C GLY A 22 -41.10 -4.98 17.37
N LYS A 23 -42.41 -5.00 17.68
CA LYS A 23 -43.08 -3.90 18.37
C LYS A 23 -42.37 -3.65 19.70
N LYS A 24 -41.55 -2.60 19.77
CA LYS A 24 -41.02 -2.11 21.03
C LYS A 24 -42.22 -1.69 21.88
N HIS A 25 -42.39 -2.29 23.05
CA HIS A 25 -43.34 -1.80 24.04
C HIS A 25 -42.88 -0.40 24.47
N LYS A 26 -43.49 0.62 23.87
CA LYS A 26 -43.33 2.02 24.26
C LYS A 26 -43.83 2.13 25.70
N GLY A 27 -42.95 2.53 26.63
CA GLY A 27 -43.37 2.75 28.03
C GLY A 27 -44.46 3.83 28.09
N LYS A 28 -45.16 3.96 29.23
CA LYS A 28 -46.20 4.99 29.41
C LYS A 28 -45.70 6.44 29.15
N HIS A 29 -44.38 6.64 29.13
CA HIS A 29 -43.69 7.89 28.84
C HIS A 29 -43.15 8.01 27.41
N ASP A 30 -43.15 6.95 26.61
CA ASP A 30 -42.76 6.95 25.19
C ASP A 30 -43.97 7.19 24.28
N LYS A 31 -44.86 8.11 24.65
CA LYS A 31 -45.91 8.56 23.72
C LYS A 31 -45.22 9.35 22.60
N PRO A 32 -45.53 9.11 21.31
CA PRO A 32 -45.06 9.99 20.26
C PRO A 32 -45.52 11.39 20.62
N LYS A 33 -44.56 12.31 20.74
CA LYS A 33 -44.88 13.70 21.04
C LYS A 33 -45.70 14.23 19.87
N PRO A 34 -46.80 14.97 20.07
CA PRO A 34 -47.63 15.47 18.97
C PRO A 34 -46.83 16.23 17.91
N TRP A 35 -45.84 17.01 18.34
CA TRP A 35 -44.91 17.75 17.47
C TRP A 35 -43.82 16.89 16.81
N ASP A 36 -43.75 15.58 17.11
CA ASP A 36 -42.82 14.64 16.48
C ASP A 36 -43.37 14.03 15.17
N GLU A 37 -44.66 14.16 14.89
CA GLU A 37 -45.29 13.56 13.70
C GLU A 37 -46.00 14.57 12.78
N ASP A 38 -45.92 15.88 13.07
CA ASP A 38 -46.50 16.92 12.21
C ASP A 38 -45.86 16.93 10.81
N PRO A 39 -46.59 16.54 9.74
CA PRO A 39 -46.04 16.47 8.38
C PRO A 39 -45.76 17.85 7.77
N ASN A 40 -46.29 18.90 8.39
CA ASN A 40 -46.22 20.28 7.90
C ASN A 40 -44.98 21.04 8.42
N ILE A 41 -44.26 20.49 9.42
CA ILE A 41 -43.07 21.11 9.99
C ILE A 41 -41.84 20.47 9.34
N ASP A 42 -41.22 21.19 8.41
CA ASP A 42 -39.92 20.81 7.87
C ASP A 42 -38.84 21.05 8.94
N ARG A 43 -38.52 19.99 9.67
CA ARG A 43 -37.50 19.96 10.74
C ARG A 43 -36.09 20.34 10.25
N TRP A 44 -35.88 20.38 8.93
CA TRP A 44 -34.60 20.68 8.32
C TRP A 44 -34.54 22.08 7.71
N LYS A 45 -35.62 22.85 7.79
CA LYS A 45 -35.65 24.24 7.35
C LYS A 45 -34.87 25.10 8.34
N ILE A 46 -33.89 25.84 7.82
CA ILE A 46 -33.07 26.75 8.60
C ILE A 46 -33.81 28.09 8.64
N GLU A 47 -34.33 28.46 9.82
CA GLU A 47 -34.91 29.78 10.04
C GLU A 47 -33.80 30.79 10.29
N LYS A 48 -33.88 31.95 9.62
CA LYS A 48 -32.93 33.03 9.85
C LYS A 48 -33.22 33.66 11.19
N PHE A 49 -32.18 33.89 11.99
CA PHE A 49 -32.31 34.55 13.27
C PHE A 49 -32.81 35.99 13.08
N ASP A 50 -33.87 36.35 13.81
CA ASP A 50 -34.34 37.73 13.88
C ASP A 50 -33.75 38.42 15.12
N PRO A 51 -33.05 39.56 14.97
CA PRO A 51 -32.53 40.35 16.08
C PRO A 51 -33.56 40.82 17.11
N SER A 52 -34.86 40.75 16.83
CA SER A 52 -35.94 41.03 17.79
C SER A 52 -36.13 39.92 18.83
N TRP A 53 -35.67 38.69 18.57
CA TRP A 53 -35.86 37.57 19.50
C TRP A 53 -34.98 37.67 20.76
N ASN A 54 -33.95 38.52 20.74
CA ASN A 54 -33.09 38.77 21.88
C ASN A 54 -32.72 40.27 21.97
N GLU A 55 -33.65 41.06 22.48
CA GLU A 55 -33.46 42.51 22.65
C GLU A 55 -32.44 42.86 23.73
N GLY A 56 -32.36 42.03 24.79
CA GLY A 56 -31.46 42.21 25.93
C GLY A 56 -29.99 41.90 25.64
N GLY A 57 -29.69 41.26 24.50
CA GLY A 57 -28.34 40.87 24.12
C GLY A 57 -27.73 39.81 25.04
N MET A 58 -26.40 39.71 25.03
CA MET A 58 -25.67 38.79 25.91
C MET A 58 -25.18 39.45 27.19
N LEU A 59 -25.50 38.85 28.33
CA LEU A 59 -25.02 39.26 29.64
C LEU A 59 -23.61 38.72 29.91
N GLU A 60 -23.35 37.47 29.54
CA GLU A 60 -22.07 36.81 29.73
C GLU A 60 -21.19 36.87 28.47
N VAL A 61 -19.88 36.89 28.71
CA VAL A 61 -18.88 36.92 27.64
C VAL A 61 -18.41 35.50 27.35
N SER A 62 -18.68 35.02 26.14
CA SER A 62 -18.08 33.83 25.58
C SER A 62 -16.86 34.23 24.75
N SER A 63 -15.71 33.63 25.01
CA SER A 63 -14.48 33.88 24.25
C SER A 63 -13.89 32.59 23.70
N PHE A 64 -13.46 32.63 22.44
CA PHE A 64 -12.72 31.54 21.79
C PHE A 64 -11.43 32.08 21.20
N SER A 65 -10.35 31.34 21.40
CA SER A 65 -9.06 31.65 20.78
C SER A 65 -8.58 30.49 19.90
N THR A 66 -7.86 30.80 18.83
CA THR A 66 -7.21 29.82 17.96
C THR A 66 -5.83 30.31 17.56
N LEU A 67 -4.82 29.45 17.76
CA LEU A 67 -3.45 29.70 17.33
C LEU A 67 -3.32 29.54 15.81
N PHE A 68 -2.47 30.34 15.20
CA PHE A 68 -2.13 30.25 13.78
C PHE A 68 -0.61 30.10 13.56
N PRO A 69 -0.20 29.47 12.44
CA PRO A 69 1.22 29.33 12.12
C PRO A 69 1.87 30.68 11.75
N GLN A 70 3.15 30.86 12.13
CA GLN A 70 3.90 32.10 11.88
C GLN A 70 3.89 32.56 10.42
N TYR A 71 3.98 31.65 9.45
CA TYR A 71 3.95 32.01 8.02
C TYR A 71 2.64 32.69 7.58
N ARG A 72 1.56 32.58 8.37
CA ARG A 72 0.25 33.13 8.05
C ARG A 72 0.04 34.55 8.56
N GLU A 73 0.94 35.04 9.41
CA GLU A 73 0.86 36.33 10.09
C GLU A 73 0.69 37.51 9.14
N LYS A 74 1.59 37.64 8.14
CA LYS A 74 1.57 38.75 7.18
C LYS A 74 0.22 38.87 6.46
N TYR A 75 -0.33 37.75 6.02
CA TYR A 75 -1.66 37.74 5.39
C TYR A 75 -2.76 38.11 6.37
N LEU A 76 -2.73 37.57 7.59
CA LEU A 76 -3.77 37.88 8.58
C LEU A 76 -3.77 39.36 8.92
N GLN A 77 -2.60 39.99 9.05
CA GLN A 77 -2.47 41.42 9.29
C GLN A 77 -3.10 42.26 8.17
N GLU A 78 -2.86 41.90 6.91
CA GLU A 78 -3.42 42.61 5.74
C GLU A 78 -4.95 42.48 5.66
N VAL A 79 -5.50 41.31 5.97
CA VAL A 79 -6.94 41.02 5.77
C VAL A 79 -7.77 41.18 7.04
N TRP A 80 -7.14 41.40 8.20
CA TRP A 80 -7.82 41.57 9.49
C TRP A 80 -8.90 42.66 9.51
N PRO A 81 -8.71 43.85 8.88
CA PRO A 81 -9.74 44.88 8.85
C PRO A 81 -11.05 44.40 8.23
N MET A 82 -10.98 43.58 7.18
CA MET A 82 -12.15 42.98 6.53
C MET A 82 -12.90 42.02 7.47
N VAL A 83 -12.15 41.17 8.18
CA VAL A 83 -12.73 40.24 9.17
C VAL A 83 -13.39 41.00 10.32
N LYS A 84 -12.75 42.06 10.81
CA LYS A 84 -13.27 42.92 11.87
C LYS A 84 -14.55 43.63 11.44
N SER A 85 -14.64 44.09 10.20
CA SER A 85 -15.86 44.68 9.66
C SER A 85 -17.02 43.67 9.65
N ALA A 86 -16.79 42.48 9.12
CA ALA A 86 -17.81 41.43 9.04
C ALA A 86 -18.31 40.98 10.42
N LEU A 87 -17.42 40.78 11.40
CA LEU A 87 -17.82 40.37 12.76
C LEU A 87 -18.51 41.49 13.54
N LYS A 88 -18.18 42.76 13.26
CA LYS A 88 -18.80 43.93 13.88
C LYS A 88 -20.28 44.06 13.52
N GLU A 89 -20.68 43.68 12.30
CA GLU A 89 -22.09 43.65 11.87
C GLU A 89 -22.94 42.72 12.76
N HIS A 90 -22.34 41.65 13.27
CA HIS A 90 -22.98 40.71 14.19
C HIS A 90 -22.76 41.03 15.68
N GLY A 91 -22.09 42.15 15.99
CA GLY A 91 -21.79 42.56 17.36
C GLY A 91 -20.76 41.68 18.07
N VAL A 92 -19.89 40.98 17.34
CA VAL A 92 -18.80 40.14 17.91
C VAL A 92 -17.49 40.93 17.86
N SER A 93 -16.74 40.95 18.96
CA SER A 93 -15.39 41.52 19.01
C SER A 93 -14.35 40.50 18.56
N CYS A 94 -13.32 40.97 17.86
CA CYS A 94 -12.20 40.15 17.42
C CYS A 94 -10.87 40.86 17.62
N GLU A 95 -9.88 40.11 18.11
CA GLU A 95 -8.53 40.57 18.41
C GLU A 95 -7.50 39.65 17.74
N LEU A 96 -6.42 40.25 17.22
CA LEU A 96 -5.31 39.54 16.58
C LEU A 96 -4.05 39.82 17.41
N ASN A 97 -3.52 38.79 18.05
CA ASN A 97 -2.26 38.86 18.81
C ASN A 97 -1.12 38.28 17.96
N LEU A 98 -0.22 39.15 17.52
CA LEU A 98 0.96 38.77 16.71
C LEU A 98 2.08 38.17 17.57
N VAL A 99 2.17 38.55 18.85
CA VAL A 99 3.22 38.06 19.76
C VAL A 99 2.99 36.60 20.12
N GLU A 100 1.75 36.25 20.48
CA GLU A 100 1.36 34.87 20.77
C GLU A 100 1.01 34.07 19.50
N GLY A 101 0.76 34.74 18.38
CA GLY A 101 0.26 34.11 17.16
C GLY A 101 -1.16 33.54 17.33
N SER A 102 -2.04 34.29 18.01
CA SER A 102 -3.39 33.87 18.37
C SER A 102 -4.46 34.82 17.83
N MET A 103 -5.60 34.28 17.39
CA MET A 103 -6.80 35.04 17.03
C MET A 103 -7.88 34.75 18.05
N THR A 104 -8.45 35.80 18.64
CA THR A 104 -9.47 35.69 19.68
C THR A 104 -10.76 36.35 19.22
N VAL A 105 -11.89 35.69 19.43
CA VAL A 105 -13.24 36.23 19.23
C VAL A 105 -14.00 36.19 20.54
N SER A 106 -14.77 37.23 20.81
CA SER A 106 -15.54 37.37 22.05
C SER A 106 -16.93 37.95 21.78
N THR A 107 -17.94 37.48 22.51
CA THR A 107 -19.26 38.11 22.50
C THR A 107 -19.21 39.44 23.25
N THR A 108 -20.08 40.36 22.84
CA THR A 108 -20.26 41.65 23.51
C THR A 108 -21.70 41.80 23.98
N ARG A 109 -21.98 42.82 24.78
CA ARG A 109 -23.36 43.17 25.16
C ARG A 109 -24.27 43.49 23.96
N LYS A 110 -23.69 43.76 22.79
CA LYS A 110 -24.41 44.05 21.54
C LYS A 110 -24.68 42.78 20.71
N THR A 111 -24.11 41.64 21.07
CA THR A 111 -24.37 40.38 20.37
C THR A 111 -25.79 39.93 20.71
N ARG A 112 -26.64 39.81 19.68
CA ARG A 112 -28.04 39.37 19.83
C ARG A 112 -28.21 37.87 19.53
N ASP A 113 -27.57 37.39 18.46
CA ASP A 113 -27.58 35.98 18.08
C ASP A 113 -26.69 35.15 19.02
N PRO A 114 -27.22 34.14 19.73
CA PRO A 114 -26.41 33.25 20.55
C PRO A 114 -25.47 32.33 19.78
N PHE A 115 -25.83 31.92 18.56
CA PHE A 115 -25.07 30.93 17.80
C PHE A 115 -23.95 31.55 16.97
N VAL A 116 -23.97 32.87 16.75
CA VAL A 116 -22.96 33.56 15.93
C VAL A 116 -21.54 33.41 16.47
N ILE A 117 -21.36 33.27 17.79
CA ILE A 117 -20.04 33.06 18.39
C ILE A 117 -19.41 31.73 17.95
N ILE A 118 -20.24 30.70 17.73
CA ILE A 118 -19.80 29.38 17.25
C ILE A 118 -19.32 29.49 15.80
N LYS A 119 -20.01 30.29 14.98
CA LYS A 119 -19.58 30.59 13.61
C LYS A 119 -18.32 31.45 13.56
N ALA A 120 -18.20 32.43 14.46
CA ALA A 120 -16.99 33.26 14.58
C ALA A 120 -15.77 32.42 14.99
N ARG A 121 -15.95 31.45 15.90
CA ARG A 121 -14.94 30.44 16.24
C ARG A 121 -14.53 29.62 15.01
N ASP A 122 -15.49 29.22 14.20
CA ASP A 122 -15.23 28.41 13.01
C ASP A 122 -14.55 29.24 11.90
N LEU A 123 -14.85 30.53 11.79
CA LEU A 123 -14.15 31.50 10.95
C LEU A 123 -12.67 31.60 11.30
N ILE A 124 -12.31 31.83 12.57
CA ILE A 124 -10.89 31.92 12.97
C ILE A 124 -10.16 30.59 12.80
N LYS A 125 -10.84 29.45 12.96
CA LYS A 125 -10.28 28.13 12.65
C LYS A 125 -10.02 27.96 11.16
N LEU A 126 -10.92 28.40 10.29
CA LEU A 126 -10.70 28.35 8.83
C LEU A 126 -9.53 29.23 8.40
N LEU A 127 -9.41 30.43 8.97
CA LEU A 127 -8.30 31.34 8.72
C LEU A 127 -6.95 30.74 9.15
N SER A 128 -6.91 30.05 10.30
CA SER A 128 -5.69 29.34 10.74
C SER A 128 -5.32 28.19 9.81
N ARG A 129 -6.30 27.57 9.13
CA ARG A 129 -6.10 26.58 8.06
C ARG A 129 -5.89 27.20 6.68
N SER A 130 -5.48 28.47 6.63
CA SER A 130 -5.13 29.23 5.42
C SER A 130 -6.22 29.28 4.35
N VAL A 131 -7.50 29.18 4.74
CA VAL A 131 -8.61 29.54 3.85
C VAL A 131 -8.56 31.05 3.58
N PRO A 132 -8.78 31.52 2.34
CA PRO A 132 -8.85 32.95 2.04
C PRO A 132 -10.00 33.63 2.79
N ALA A 133 -9.78 34.83 3.33
CA ALA A 133 -10.79 35.52 4.14
C ALA A 133 -12.12 35.77 3.41
N PRO A 134 -12.16 36.18 2.12
CA PRO A 134 -13.43 36.39 1.41
C PRO A 134 -14.27 35.10 1.32
N GLN A 135 -13.61 33.95 1.27
CA GLN A 135 -14.29 32.66 1.28
C GLN A 135 -14.69 32.26 2.69
N ALA A 136 -13.83 32.50 3.69
CA ALA A 136 -14.06 32.15 5.08
C ALA A 136 -15.23 32.93 5.68
N ILE A 137 -15.37 34.23 5.38
CA ILE A 137 -16.45 35.11 5.90
C ILE A 137 -17.85 34.55 5.57
N LYS A 138 -17.99 33.80 4.48
CA LYS A 138 -19.27 33.18 4.09
C LYS A 138 -19.80 32.18 5.13
N ILE A 139 -18.98 31.72 6.08
CA ILE A 139 -19.39 30.86 7.20
C ILE A 139 -20.34 31.55 8.18
N LEU A 140 -20.41 32.88 8.16
CA LEU A 140 -21.34 33.64 9.00
C LEU A 140 -22.81 33.42 8.57
N ASN A 141 -23.03 33.02 7.31
CA ASN A 141 -24.36 32.65 6.80
C ASN A 141 -24.82 31.30 7.36
N ASP A 142 -26.09 31.18 7.76
CA ASP A 142 -26.64 29.95 8.37
C ASP A 142 -26.57 28.71 7.47
N GLU A 143 -26.67 28.90 6.15
CA GLU A 143 -26.65 27.82 5.16
C GLU A 143 -25.27 27.19 4.97
N MET A 144 -24.20 27.88 5.35
CA MET A 144 -22.83 27.38 5.22
C MET A 144 -22.33 26.83 6.55
N GLN A 145 -21.75 25.64 6.49
CA GLN A 145 -21.04 25.03 7.60
C GLN A 145 -19.61 24.71 7.19
N CYS A 146 -18.75 24.42 8.16
CA CYS A 146 -17.37 24.03 7.91
C CYS A 146 -17.07 22.66 8.49
N ASP A 147 -16.11 21.97 7.88
CA ASP A 147 -15.57 20.72 8.41
C ASP A 147 -14.04 20.69 8.23
N ILE A 148 -13.32 20.37 9.31
CA ILE A 148 -11.86 20.24 9.31
C ILE A 148 -11.50 18.77 9.50
N ILE A 149 -11.18 18.11 8.39
CA ILE A 149 -10.90 16.67 8.34
C ILE A 149 -9.41 16.45 8.63
N LYS A 150 -9.11 15.71 9.71
CA LYS A 150 -7.75 15.33 10.07
C LYS A 150 -7.31 14.10 9.27
N ILE A 151 -6.34 14.26 8.36
CA ILE A 151 -5.81 13.17 7.52
C ILE A 151 -4.44 12.65 7.96
N GLY A 152 -3.71 13.40 8.80
CA GLY A 152 -2.33 13.07 9.20
C GLY A 152 -2.17 11.73 9.92
N ASN A 153 -3.15 11.33 10.74
CA ASN A 153 -3.05 10.11 11.55
C ASN A 153 -3.55 8.85 10.83
N LEU A 154 -4.04 8.97 9.59
CA LEU A 154 -4.61 7.84 8.86
C LEU A 154 -3.53 6.93 8.25
N ILE A 155 -2.30 7.43 8.05
CA ILE A 155 -1.21 6.68 7.40
C ILE A 155 0.10 6.91 8.15
N ARG A 156 0.80 5.81 8.48
CA ARG A 156 2.12 5.84 9.15
C ARG A 156 3.26 6.28 8.24
N ASN A 157 3.25 5.89 6.96
CA ASN A 157 4.32 6.18 6.01
C ASN A 157 4.15 7.54 5.33
N LYS A 158 5.11 8.46 5.55
CA LYS A 158 5.09 9.83 5.02
C LYS A 158 5.02 9.90 3.50
N GLU A 159 5.82 9.13 2.77
CA GLU A 159 5.82 9.13 1.30
C GLU A 159 4.47 8.70 0.72
N ARG A 160 3.87 7.66 1.32
CA ARG A 160 2.55 7.17 0.91
C ARG A 160 1.47 8.21 1.21
N PHE A 161 1.59 8.92 2.32
CA PHE A 161 0.69 10.02 2.67
C PHE A 161 0.77 11.14 1.63
N VAL A 162 1.95 11.58 1.24
CA VAL A 162 2.14 12.62 0.21
C VAL A 162 1.52 12.18 -1.13
N LYS A 163 1.80 10.96 -1.59
CA LYS A 163 1.23 10.42 -2.84
C LYS A 163 -0.30 10.30 -2.82
N ARG A 164 -0.90 9.91 -1.67
CA ARG A 164 -2.37 9.81 -1.54
C ARG A 164 -3.03 11.18 -1.38
N ARG A 165 -2.37 12.14 -0.74
CA ARG A 165 -2.82 13.53 -0.66
C ARG A 165 -2.80 14.17 -2.06
N GLU A 166 -1.71 14.02 -2.79
CA GLU A 166 -1.58 14.50 -4.17
C GLU A 166 -2.63 13.88 -5.10
N ARG A 167 -2.94 12.59 -4.92
CA ARG A 167 -4.05 11.92 -5.61
C ARG A 167 -5.42 12.58 -5.34
N LEU A 168 -5.67 13.08 -4.14
CA LEU A 168 -6.91 13.79 -3.81
C LEU A 168 -7.01 15.13 -4.55
N LEU A 169 -5.88 15.84 -4.73
CA LEU A 169 -5.81 17.04 -5.56
C LEU A 169 -6.03 16.70 -7.04
N GLY A 170 -5.39 15.63 -7.50
CA GLY A 170 -5.34 15.24 -8.90
C GLY A 170 -4.43 16.14 -9.75
N PRO A 171 -4.19 15.77 -11.03
CA PRO A 171 -3.40 16.60 -11.94
C PRO A 171 -4.09 17.95 -12.13
N ASN A 172 -3.32 19.04 -12.06
CA ASN A 172 -3.81 20.42 -12.20
C ASN A 172 -5.05 20.74 -11.32
N LEU A 173 -5.15 20.15 -10.12
CA LEU A 173 -6.30 20.31 -9.21
C LEU A 173 -7.66 19.87 -9.78
N SER A 174 -7.68 19.13 -10.89
CA SER A 174 -8.91 18.71 -11.59
C SER A 174 -9.84 17.86 -10.71
N THR A 175 -9.28 16.94 -9.93
CA THR A 175 -10.06 16.05 -9.05
C THR A 175 -10.70 16.84 -7.91
N LEU A 176 -9.94 17.76 -7.31
CA LEU A 176 -10.43 18.66 -6.28
C LEU A 176 -11.57 19.53 -6.82
N LYS A 177 -11.38 20.15 -8.00
CA LYS A 177 -12.39 21.00 -8.63
C LYS A 177 -13.68 20.24 -8.97
N ALA A 178 -13.57 19.00 -9.42
CA ALA A 178 -14.73 18.14 -9.66
C ALA A 178 -15.51 17.86 -8.35
N ILE A 179 -14.80 17.59 -7.24
CA ILE A 179 -15.45 17.40 -5.94
C ILE A 179 -16.18 18.67 -5.51
N GLU A 180 -15.56 19.84 -5.68
CA GLU A 180 -16.19 21.13 -5.35
C GLU A 180 -17.49 21.35 -6.12
N ILE A 181 -17.46 21.16 -7.44
CA ILE A 181 -18.64 21.37 -8.31
C ILE A 181 -19.77 20.39 -7.98
N LEU A 182 -19.42 19.13 -7.73
CA LEU A 182 -20.41 18.08 -7.46
C LEU A 182 -21.07 18.24 -6.08
N THR A 183 -20.28 18.60 -5.07
CA THR A 183 -20.76 18.71 -3.68
C THR A 183 -21.25 20.11 -3.31
N GLY A 184 -20.99 21.11 -4.16
CA GLY A 184 -21.27 22.52 -3.86
C GLY A 184 -20.43 23.05 -2.68
N CYS A 185 -19.34 22.37 -2.33
CA CYS A 185 -18.47 22.74 -1.24
C CYS A 185 -17.19 23.38 -1.77
N TYR A 186 -16.60 24.28 -0.99
CA TYR A 186 -15.23 24.73 -1.16
C TYR A 186 -14.30 23.79 -0.39
N VAL A 187 -13.24 23.28 -1.02
CA VAL A 187 -12.34 22.31 -0.38
C VAL A 187 -10.89 22.75 -0.54
N LEU A 188 -10.19 22.89 0.58
CA LEU A 188 -8.79 23.24 0.63
C LEU A 188 -7.98 22.12 1.30
N VAL A 189 -7.03 21.57 0.57
CA VAL A 189 -6.14 20.52 1.07
C VAL A 189 -4.81 21.15 1.45
N GLN A 190 -4.49 21.18 2.76
CA GLN A 190 -3.24 21.75 3.26
C GLN A 190 -2.63 20.91 4.37
N GLY A 191 -1.34 20.62 4.22
CA GLY A 191 -0.56 19.90 5.23
C GLY A 191 -1.18 18.54 5.55
N ASN A 192 -1.61 18.38 6.80
CA ASN A 192 -2.12 17.14 7.37
C ASN A 192 -3.65 17.11 7.49
N THR A 193 -4.34 18.01 6.81
CA THR A 193 -5.78 18.23 6.96
C THR A 193 -6.43 18.72 5.69
N VAL A 194 -7.73 18.50 5.59
CA VAL A 194 -8.58 19.02 4.52
C VAL A 194 -9.66 19.88 5.16
N SER A 195 -9.70 21.15 4.80
CA SER A 195 -10.76 22.07 5.21
C SER A 195 -11.83 22.07 4.14
N ALA A 196 -13.10 21.91 4.53
CA ALA A 196 -14.24 21.97 3.63
C ALA A 196 -15.27 22.98 4.16
N MET A 197 -15.93 23.70 3.26
CA MET A 197 -17.03 24.62 3.58
C MET A 197 -18.19 24.40 2.62
N GLY A 198 -19.42 24.32 3.12
CA GLY A 198 -20.61 24.13 2.29
C GLY A 198 -21.78 23.59 3.09
N SER A 199 -22.74 22.98 2.40
CA SER A 199 -23.92 22.38 3.04
C SER A 199 -23.58 21.10 3.80
N PHE A 200 -24.34 20.79 4.84
CA PHE A 200 -24.16 19.57 5.63
C PHE A 200 -24.14 18.27 4.80
N LYS A 201 -25.02 18.17 3.78
CA LYS A 201 -25.05 17.02 2.86
C LYS A 201 -23.75 16.91 2.06
N GLY A 202 -23.25 18.03 1.54
CA GLY A 202 -21.99 18.10 0.80
C GLY A 202 -20.79 17.76 1.68
N LEU A 203 -20.72 18.32 2.89
CA LEU A 203 -19.63 18.05 3.84
C LEU A 203 -19.53 16.57 4.21
N LYS A 204 -20.66 15.89 4.46
CA LYS A 204 -20.69 14.44 4.72
C LYS A 204 -20.14 13.63 3.54
N GLN A 205 -20.44 14.05 2.31
CA GLN A 205 -19.90 13.43 1.11
C GLN A 205 -18.39 13.67 1.00
N VAL A 206 -17.93 14.91 1.14
CA VAL A 206 -16.50 15.27 1.09
C VAL A 206 -15.71 14.50 2.13
N ARG A 207 -16.19 14.45 3.38
CA ARG A 207 -15.54 13.68 4.46
C ARG A 207 -15.32 12.22 4.07
N ARG A 208 -16.36 11.55 3.56
CA ARG A 208 -16.25 10.16 3.11
C ARG A 208 -15.23 10.00 1.99
N ILE A 209 -15.23 10.89 1.00
CA ILE A 209 -14.29 10.84 -0.14
C ILE A 209 -12.84 10.99 0.35
N VAL A 210 -12.60 11.94 1.25
CA VAL A 210 -11.27 12.22 1.79
C VAL A 210 -10.76 11.04 2.62
N GLU A 211 -11.58 10.51 3.53
CA GLU A 211 -11.23 9.37 4.37
C GLU A 211 -10.96 8.11 3.53
N ASP A 212 -11.84 7.78 2.57
CA ASP A 212 -11.70 6.61 1.69
C ASP A 212 -10.47 6.71 0.77
N CYS A 213 -10.18 7.92 0.26
CA CYS A 213 -9.00 8.19 -0.58
C CYS A 213 -7.69 8.01 0.20
N ILE A 214 -7.64 8.55 1.42
CA ILE A 214 -6.44 8.47 2.27
C ILE A 214 -6.24 7.06 2.81
N GLN A 215 -7.30 6.34 3.19
CA GLN A 215 -7.20 4.94 3.64
C GLN A 215 -6.94 3.95 2.48
N ASN A 216 -7.11 4.39 1.22
CA ASN A 216 -7.01 3.55 0.02
C ASN A 216 -8.04 2.42 0.01
N GLN A 217 -9.25 2.75 0.46
CA GLN A 217 -10.44 1.94 0.22
C GLN A 217 -10.89 2.12 -1.23
N LEU A 218 -10.96 3.38 -1.68
CA LEU A 218 -11.41 3.73 -3.02
C LEU A 218 -10.62 4.93 -3.59
N HIS A 219 -10.44 4.97 -4.90
CA HIS A 219 -9.86 6.13 -5.60
C HIS A 219 -10.91 7.26 -5.70
N PRO A 220 -10.55 8.55 -5.54
CA PRO A 220 -11.50 9.67 -5.54
C PRO A 220 -12.33 9.75 -6.83
N VAL A 221 -11.75 9.36 -7.97
CA VAL A 221 -12.45 9.27 -9.27
C VAL A 221 -13.69 8.37 -9.23
N TYR A 222 -13.67 7.26 -8.49
CA TYR A 222 -14.85 6.41 -8.35
C TYR A 222 -15.95 7.07 -7.52
N HIS A 223 -15.59 7.83 -6.48
CA HIS A 223 -16.56 8.64 -5.76
C HIS A 223 -17.15 9.74 -6.65
N ILE A 224 -16.32 10.41 -7.45
CA ILE A 224 -16.78 11.40 -8.43
C ILE A 224 -17.79 10.77 -9.39
N LYS A 225 -17.49 9.60 -9.96
CA LYS A 225 -18.42 8.88 -10.84
C LYS A 225 -19.72 8.51 -10.12
N THR A 226 -19.62 8.06 -8.87
CA THR A 226 -20.78 7.72 -8.03
C THR A 226 -21.65 8.95 -7.77
N LEU A 227 -21.04 10.10 -7.44
CA LEU A 227 -21.75 11.35 -7.20
C LEU A 227 -22.39 11.89 -8.48
N LEU A 228 -21.71 11.80 -9.61
CA LEU A 228 -22.24 12.21 -10.91
C LEU A 228 -23.49 11.39 -11.25
N MET A 229 -23.42 10.07 -11.11
CA MET A 229 -24.57 9.18 -11.31
C MET A 229 -25.72 9.48 -10.35
N LYS A 230 -25.42 9.69 -9.05
CA LYS A 230 -26.45 10.07 -8.06
C LYS A 230 -27.12 11.40 -8.41
N ARG A 231 -26.37 12.37 -8.93
CA ARG A 231 -26.90 13.67 -9.33
C ARG A 231 -27.81 13.55 -10.55
N GLU A 232 -27.47 12.70 -11.53
CA GLU A 232 -28.35 12.42 -12.67
C GLU A 232 -29.61 11.64 -12.25
N LEU A 233 -29.48 10.63 -11.39
CA LEU A 233 -30.62 9.88 -10.87
C LEU A 233 -31.57 10.75 -10.04
N ALA A 234 -31.04 11.70 -9.26
CA ALA A 234 -31.83 12.63 -8.46
C ALA A 234 -32.68 13.60 -9.30
N LYS A 235 -32.36 13.83 -10.57
CA LYS A 235 -33.18 14.65 -11.48
C LYS A 235 -34.47 13.93 -11.89
N ASN A 236 -34.49 12.60 -11.85
CA ASN A 236 -35.65 11.81 -12.26
C ASN A 236 -36.61 11.64 -11.07
N PRO A 237 -37.82 12.23 -11.10
CA PRO A 237 -38.74 12.18 -9.95
C PRO A 237 -39.27 10.76 -9.69
N ALA A 238 -39.38 9.91 -10.72
CA ALA A 238 -39.88 8.55 -10.60
C ALA A 238 -39.02 7.63 -9.71
N LEU A 239 -37.69 7.86 -9.66
CA LEU A 239 -36.76 7.02 -8.89
C LEU A 239 -36.41 7.61 -7.52
N ALA A 240 -37.01 8.74 -7.11
CA ALA A 240 -36.62 9.44 -5.89
C ALA A 240 -36.77 8.60 -4.61
N ASN A 241 -37.77 7.71 -4.57
CA ASN A 241 -38.08 6.87 -3.41
C ASN A 241 -37.47 5.46 -3.48
N GLU A 242 -36.79 5.11 -4.58
CA GLU A 242 -36.20 3.79 -4.77
C GLU A 242 -34.73 3.73 -4.33
N ASN A 243 -34.24 2.54 -3.96
CA ASN A 243 -32.82 2.37 -3.68
C ASN A 243 -31.99 2.40 -4.97
N TRP A 244 -31.02 3.31 -5.05
CA TRP A 244 -30.14 3.51 -6.20
C TRP A 244 -28.95 2.54 -6.30
N ASP A 245 -28.72 1.67 -5.32
CA ASP A 245 -27.54 0.78 -5.27
C ASP A 245 -27.37 -0.14 -6.48
N ARG A 246 -28.46 -0.43 -7.21
CA ARG A 246 -28.44 -1.19 -8.47
C ARG A 246 -27.71 -0.43 -9.58
N PHE A 247 -27.87 0.89 -9.62
CA PHE A 247 -27.28 1.74 -10.66
C PHE A 247 -25.85 2.14 -10.32
N LEU A 248 -25.47 2.13 -9.05
CA LEU A 248 -24.14 2.57 -8.63
C LEU A 248 -23.04 1.57 -9.02
N PRO A 249 -21.89 2.05 -9.57
CA PRO A 249 -20.78 1.17 -9.89
C PRO A 249 -20.20 0.52 -8.63
N LYS A 250 -20.30 -0.81 -8.51
CA LYS A 250 -19.71 -1.56 -7.40
C LYS A 250 -18.25 -1.85 -7.68
N PHE A 251 -17.34 -1.15 -7.02
CA PHE A 251 -15.92 -1.47 -7.08
C PHE A 251 -15.59 -2.66 -6.17
N LYS A 252 -15.19 -3.79 -6.75
CA LYS A 252 -14.66 -4.94 -6.00
C LYS A 252 -13.14 -4.88 -6.03
N LYS A 253 -12.52 -4.75 -4.86
CA LYS A 253 -11.06 -4.84 -4.73
C LYS A 253 -10.62 -6.26 -5.10
N LYS A 254 -10.02 -6.42 -6.28
CA LYS A 254 -9.41 -7.69 -6.69
C LYS A 254 -8.09 -7.87 -5.94
N ASN A 255 -8.15 -8.44 -4.75
CA ASN A 255 -6.96 -8.98 -4.07
C ASN A 255 -6.57 -10.29 -4.74
N VAL A 256 -5.98 -10.21 -5.93
CA VAL A 256 -5.45 -11.40 -6.62
C VAL A 256 -4.32 -11.94 -5.75
N LYS A 257 -4.52 -13.13 -5.19
CA LYS A 257 -3.51 -13.80 -4.37
C LYS A 257 -2.28 -14.03 -5.25
N GLN A 258 -1.21 -13.30 -5.02
CA GLN A 258 0.07 -13.58 -5.66
C GLN A 258 0.54 -14.98 -5.24
N ARG A 259 1.24 -15.67 -6.14
CA ARG A 259 1.84 -16.99 -5.84
C ARG A 259 2.67 -16.85 -4.57
N LYS A 260 2.28 -17.57 -3.52
CA LYS A 260 3.05 -17.63 -2.27
C LYS A 260 4.40 -18.27 -2.61
N VAL A 261 5.44 -17.46 -2.67
CA VAL A 261 6.80 -18.00 -2.63
C VAL A 261 6.93 -18.70 -1.28
N LYS A 262 7.37 -19.96 -1.27
CA LYS A 262 7.63 -20.69 -0.02
C LYS A 262 8.62 -19.85 0.78
N ALA A 263 8.15 -19.25 1.87
CA ALA A 263 8.97 -18.42 2.71
C ALA A 263 10.04 -19.31 3.34
N LYS A 264 11.30 -19.07 3.02
CA LYS A 264 12.41 -19.70 3.76
C LYS A 264 12.25 -19.30 5.22
N GLU A 265 12.29 -20.29 6.12
CA GLU A 265 12.24 -20.02 7.56
C GLU A 265 13.31 -18.98 7.92
N LYS A 266 12.91 -17.93 8.63
CA LYS A 266 13.84 -16.88 9.05
C LYS A 266 14.74 -17.48 10.13
N LYS A 267 16.05 -17.34 9.96
CA LYS A 267 17.02 -17.74 11.00
C LYS A 267 16.70 -16.99 12.31
N PRO A 268 16.82 -17.64 13.48
CA PRO A 268 16.60 -16.99 14.77
C PRO A 268 17.52 -15.76 14.91
N TYR A 269 17.00 -14.69 15.51
CA TYR A 269 17.77 -13.47 15.74
C TYR A 269 18.88 -13.77 16.76
N THR A 270 20.13 -13.67 16.30
CA THR A 270 21.31 -13.68 17.15
C THR A 270 21.81 -12.24 17.27
N PRO A 271 21.99 -11.71 18.50
CA PRO A 271 22.55 -10.38 18.71
C PRO A 271 24.03 -10.31 18.32
N PHE A 272 24.71 -11.46 18.24
CA PHE A 272 26.11 -11.54 17.82
C PHE A 272 26.20 -11.66 16.29
N PRO A 273 27.05 -10.83 15.64
CA PRO A 273 27.32 -10.99 14.23
C PRO A 273 28.04 -12.33 13.98
N PRO A 274 27.84 -12.98 12.82
CA PRO A 274 28.64 -14.15 12.46
C PRO A 274 30.12 -13.76 12.33
N PRO A 275 31.06 -14.70 12.56
CA PRO A 275 32.47 -14.44 12.37
C PRO A 275 32.74 -13.99 10.93
N GLN A 276 33.63 -13.00 10.76
CA GLN A 276 34.06 -12.56 9.44
C GLN A 276 34.77 -13.73 8.73
N GLN A 277 34.57 -13.87 7.42
CA GLN A 277 35.33 -14.89 6.68
C GLN A 277 36.82 -14.49 6.68
N PRO A 278 37.73 -15.39 7.08
CA PRO A 278 39.15 -15.09 7.12
C PRO A 278 39.65 -14.72 5.72
N SER A 279 40.59 -13.79 5.64
CA SER A 279 41.19 -13.42 4.36
C SER A 279 42.05 -14.57 3.82
N LYS A 280 42.40 -14.52 2.53
CA LYS A 280 43.36 -15.49 1.96
C LYS A 280 44.70 -15.48 2.70
N ILE A 281 45.08 -14.32 3.24
CA ILE A 281 46.30 -14.16 4.04
C ILE A 281 46.13 -14.88 5.39
N ASP A 282 45.00 -14.69 6.06
CA ASP A 282 44.71 -15.36 7.33
C ASP A 282 44.65 -16.88 7.18
N LEU A 283 44.02 -17.38 6.10
CA LEU A 283 44.00 -18.81 5.75
C LEU A 283 45.42 -19.36 5.50
N GLN A 284 46.30 -18.57 4.87
CA GLN A 284 47.68 -18.96 4.62
C GLN A 284 48.56 -18.88 5.88
N LEU A 285 48.26 -17.93 6.78
CA LEU A 285 48.90 -17.81 8.09
C LEU A 285 48.50 -18.98 8.99
N GLU A 286 47.21 -19.36 9.00
CA GLU A 286 46.67 -20.51 9.73
C GLU A 286 47.20 -21.84 9.20
N SER A 287 47.32 -22.02 7.87
CA SER A 287 47.87 -23.23 7.26
C SER A 287 49.40 -23.34 7.36
N GLY A 288 50.09 -22.28 7.78
CA GLY A 288 51.55 -22.16 7.79
C GLY A 288 52.19 -22.09 6.40
N GLU A 289 51.39 -22.14 5.32
CA GLU A 289 51.88 -22.02 3.95
C GLU A 289 52.39 -20.62 3.64
N TYR A 290 51.93 -19.60 4.38
CA TYR A 290 52.41 -18.23 4.23
C TYR A 290 53.93 -18.14 4.45
N PHE A 291 54.46 -18.89 5.43
CA PHE A 291 55.87 -18.85 5.81
C PHE A 291 56.77 -19.72 4.93
N LEU A 292 56.22 -20.61 4.09
CA LEU A 292 57.00 -21.46 3.19
C LEU A 292 57.41 -20.70 1.92
N SER A 293 58.72 -20.76 1.61
CA SER A 293 59.25 -20.29 0.32
C SER A 293 58.66 -21.09 -0.85
N ASP A 294 58.50 -20.46 -2.01
CA ASP A 294 57.95 -21.08 -3.22
C ASP A 294 58.71 -22.34 -3.66
N LYS A 295 60.01 -22.40 -3.41
CA LYS A 295 60.83 -23.60 -3.65
C LYS A 295 60.42 -24.79 -2.77
N LYS A 296 60.07 -24.53 -1.50
CA LYS A 296 59.59 -25.59 -0.58
C LYS A 296 58.16 -25.99 -0.94
N LYS A 297 57.31 -25.04 -1.37
CA LYS A 297 55.95 -25.31 -1.84
C LYS A 297 55.95 -26.20 -3.10
N SER A 298 56.83 -25.94 -4.06
CA SER A 298 56.92 -26.74 -5.27
C SER A 298 57.46 -28.15 -5.00
N ALA A 299 58.44 -28.29 -4.11
CA ALA A 299 58.96 -29.60 -3.67
C ALA A 299 57.87 -30.45 -2.99
N ARG A 300 57.08 -29.87 -2.08
CA ARG A 300 55.96 -30.56 -1.43
C ARG A 300 54.89 -31.00 -2.43
N LYS A 301 54.54 -30.14 -3.40
CA LYS A 301 53.60 -30.48 -4.49
C LYS A 301 54.13 -31.60 -5.38
N TRP A 302 55.44 -31.69 -5.59
CA TRP A 302 56.06 -32.78 -6.36
C TRP A 302 56.01 -34.10 -5.60
N GLN A 303 56.33 -34.09 -4.30
CA GLN A 303 56.21 -35.26 -3.42
C GLN A 303 54.77 -35.79 -3.39
N GLU A 304 53.78 -34.92 -3.20
CA GLU A 304 52.37 -35.31 -3.21
C GLU A 304 51.94 -35.92 -4.55
N LYS A 305 52.47 -35.41 -5.68
CA LYS A 305 52.21 -36.00 -7.00
C LYS A 305 52.82 -37.40 -7.15
N GLN A 306 54.04 -37.60 -6.63
CA GLN A 306 54.70 -38.90 -6.65
C GLN A 306 53.94 -39.91 -5.78
N GLU A 307 53.54 -39.52 -4.57
CA GLU A 307 52.72 -40.33 -3.67
C GLU A 307 51.41 -40.75 -4.35
N LYS A 308 50.66 -39.81 -4.92
CA LYS A 308 49.42 -40.12 -5.68
C LYS A 308 49.66 -41.04 -6.88
N GLN A 309 50.81 -40.92 -7.56
CA GLN A 309 51.16 -41.83 -8.65
C GLN A 309 51.44 -43.24 -8.13
N THR A 310 52.17 -43.37 -7.01
CA THR A 310 52.44 -44.67 -6.37
C THR A 310 51.17 -45.32 -5.85
N GLU A 311 50.26 -44.55 -5.25
CA GLU A 311 48.95 -45.04 -4.79
C GLU A 311 48.09 -45.54 -5.95
N LYS A 312 47.99 -44.78 -7.05
CA LYS A 312 47.26 -45.22 -8.25
C LYS A 312 47.90 -46.45 -8.90
N ALA A 313 49.23 -46.53 -8.91
CA ALA A 313 49.94 -47.70 -9.41
C ALA A 313 49.63 -48.93 -8.53
N ALA A 314 49.62 -48.77 -7.20
CA ALA A 314 49.25 -49.82 -6.26
C ALA A 314 47.77 -50.22 -6.39
N GLU A 315 46.86 -49.27 -6.54
CA GLU A 315 45.44 -49.53 -6.77
C GLU A 315 45.21 -50.28 -8.09
N ASN A 316 45.87 -49.86 -9.17
CA ASN A 316 45.81 -50.54 -10.46
C ASN A 316 46.43 -51.94 -10.40
N LYS A 317 47.51 -52.12 -9.63
CA LYS A 317 48.11 -53.44 -9.38
C LYS A 317 47.14 -54.34 -8.62
N ARG A 318 46.52 -53.86 -7.55
CA ARG A 318 45.48 -54.58 -6.79
C ARG A 318 44.28 -54.95 -7.67
N LYS A 319 43.82 -54.04 -8.54
CA LYS A 319 42.74 -54.32 -9.49
C LYS A 319 43.12 -55.39 -10.51
N ARG A 320 44.37 -55.38 -11.00
CA ARG A 320 44.89 -56.42 -11.91
C ARG A 320 45.02 -57.78 -11.22
N GLU A 321 45.55 -57.82 -10.00
CA GLU A 321 45.67 -59.04 -9.19
C GLU A 321 44.29 -59.62 -8.85
N ALA A 322 43.32 -58.77 -8.49
CA ALA A 322 41.94 -59.19 -8.25
C ALA A 322 41.26 -59.75 -9.50
N ALA A 323 41.57 -59.23 -10.69
CA ALA A 323 41.05 -59.75 -11.95
C ALA A 323 41.69 -61.08 -12.40
N PHE A 324 42.87 -61.43 -11.86
CA PHE A 324 43.59 -62.67 -12.18
C PHE A 324 43.24 -63.83 -11.25
N ILE A 325 42.54 -63.57 -10.14
CA ILE A 325 41.99 -64.61 -9.28
C ILE A 325 40.63 -65.02 -9.87
N PRO A 326 40.46 -66.27 -10.33
CA PRO A 326 39.18 -66.72 -10.85
C PRO A 326 38.10 -66.60 -9.74
N PRO A 327 36.92 -66.06 -10.06
CA PRO A 327 35.84 -65.93 -9.10
C PRO A 327 35.46 -67.31 -8.56
N LYS A 328 35.30 -67.42 -7.24
CA LYS A 328 35.01 -68.70 -6.59
C LYS A 328 33.59 -69.15 -6.97
N GLU A 329 33.49 -70.24 -7.72
CA GLU A 329 32.21 -70.85 -8.09
C GLU A 329 31.54 -71.49 -6.87
N PRO A 330 30.20 -71.38 -6.72
CA PRO A 330 29.46 -72.15 -5.73
C PRO A 330 29.34 -73.61 -6.19
N SER A 331 29.77 -74.55 -5.35
CA SER A 331 29.67 -75.99 -5.64
C SER A 331 28.21 -76.45 -5.74
N SER A 332 27.77 -76.91 -6.92
CA SER A 332 26.52 -77.66 -7.09
C SER A 332 26.80 -79.18 -7.11
N HIS A 333 26.04 -79.92 -6.31
CA HIS A 333 26.06 -81.38 -6.28
C HIS A 333 25.52 -82.00 -7.58
N LEU A 334 26.10 -83.16 -7.93
CA LEU A 334 25.82 -84.08 -9.03
C LEU A 334 24.37 -84.58 -9.11
N THR A 335 23.84 -84.81 -10.32
CA THR A 335 23.29 -86.10 -10.80
C THR A 335 22.92 -86.08 -12.29
N ASP A 336 23.14 -87.23 -12.94
CA ASP A 336 23.02 -87.59 -14.36
C ASP A 336 21.65 -87.38 -15.05
N SER A 337 21.66 -87.12 -16.37
CA SER A 337 21.33 -88.11 -17.43
C SER A 337 20.84 -87.48 -18.76
N ASN A 338 21.42 -87.97 -19.85
CA ASN A 338 21.01 -88.00 -21.27
C ASN A 338 19.77 -87.21 -21.73
N ASN A 339 19.95 -86.27 -22.67
CA ASN A 339 19.32 -86.37 -23.99
C ASN A 339 19.98 -85.42 -25.01
N SER A 340 20.51 -85.99 -26.09
CA SER A 340 20.97 -85.28 -27.28
C SER A 340 19.80 -85.03 -28.22
N ASP A 341 19.39 -83.77 -28.39
CA ASP A 341 19.01 -83.16 -29.69
C ASP A 341 18.18 -81.89 -29.46
N LYS A 342 18.79 -80.74 -29.79
CA LYS A 342 18.20 -79.42 -30.11
C LYS A 342 19.20 -78.33 -29.72
N ASN A 343 20.18 -78.01 -30.57
CA ASN A 343 20.99 -76.78 -30.41
C ASN A 343 21.59 -76.28 -31.74
N THR A 344 20.88 -76.47 -32.85
CA THR A 344 21.24 -75.91 -34.16
C THR A 344 20.38 -74.71 -34.58
N SER A 345 19.29 -74.40 -33.88
CA SER A 345 18.43 -73.24 -34.17
C SER A 345 18.94 -71.91 -33.58
N ASP A 346 19.69 -71.94 -32.48
CA ASP A 346 19.92 -70.74 -31.66
C ASP A 346 21.17 -69.93 -32.08
N LEU A 347 22.16 -70.58 -32.69
CA LEU A 347 23.33 -69.90 -33.27
C LEU A 347 22.99 -69.09 -34.54
N ALA A 348 21.99 -69.54 -35.31
CA ALA A 348 21.50 -68.82 -36.49
C ALA A 348 20.69 -67.56 -36.12
N ALA A 349 20.01 -67.56 -34.98
CA ALA A 349 19.28 -66.40 -34.47
C ALA A 349 20.23 -65.34 -33.85
N MET A 350 21.25 -65.78 -33.10
CA MET A 350 22.24 -64.86 -32.51
C MET A 350 23.10 -64.16 -33.58
N THR A 351 23.52 -64.88 -34.63
CA THR A 351 24.33 -64.31 -35.72
C THR A 351 23.57 -63.29 -36.57
N LYS A 352 22.25 -63.46 -36.77
CA LYS A 352 21.40 -62.44 -37.40
C LYS A 352 21.23 -61.20 -36.52
N SER A 353 21.03 -61.37 -35.20
CA SER A 353 20.87 -60.24 -34.27
C SER A 353 22.13 -59.35 -34.15
N LEU A 354 23.33 -59.94 -34.23
CA LEU A 354 24.60 -59.21 -34.23
C LEU A 354 24.85 -58.49 -35.56
N LYS A 355 24.42 -59.08 -36.68
CA LYS A 355 24.54 -58.48 -38.03
C LYS A 355 23.61 -57.28 -38.20
N ASP A 356 22.41 -57.32 -37.61
CA ASP A 356 21.46 -56.20 -37.63
C ASP A 356 21.87 -55.07 -36.68
N LYS A 357 22.44 -55.39 -35.49
CA LYS A 357 23.07 -54.39 -34.61
C LYS A 357 24.28 -53.70 -35.25
N ALA A 358 25.10 -54.44 -35.98
CA ALA A 358 26.25 -53.87 -36.71
C ALA A 358 25.81 -52.95 -37.87
N LYS A 359 24.70 -53.27 -38.56
CA LYS A 359 24.11 -52.39 -39.58
C LYS A 359 23.48 -51.11 -38.98
N GLY A 360 22.88 -51.21 -37.79
CA GLY A 360 22.35 -50.04 -37.06
C GLY A 360 23.43 -49.04 -36.64
N LEU A 361 24.58 -49.53 -36.16
CA LEU A 361 25.73 -48.68 -35.78
C LEU A 361 26.43 -48.02 -36.97
N LYS A 362 26.42 -48.66 -38.16
CA LYS A 362 26.93 -48.04 -39.40
C LYS A 362 26.01 -46.93 -39.92
N LYS A 363 24.68 -47.01 -39.69
CA LYS A 363 23.72 -45.96 -40.06
C LYS A 363 23.78 -44.73 -39.14
N LEU A 364 24.09 -44.91 -37.86
CA LEU A 364 24.27 -43.82 -36.89
C LEU A 364 25.56 -43.02 -37.12
N LYS A 365 26.65 -43.67 -37.56
CA LYS A 365 27.90 -42.98 -37.93
C LYS A 365 27.83 -42.18 -39.25
N ALA A 366 26.76 -42.35 -40.04
CA ALA A 366 26.58 -41.61 -41.29
C ALA A 366 25.82 -40.28 -41.11
N HIS A 367 25.26 -39.98 -39.93
CA HIS A 367 24.48 -38.75 -39.69
C HIS A 367 25.13 -37.75 -38.72
N ASP A 368 26.28 -38.06 -38.11
CA ASP A 368 27.02 -37.12 -37.26
C ASP A 368 28.35 -36.72 -37.91
N ASN A 369 28.28 -35.95 -39.00
CA ASN A 369 29.38 -35.10 -39.43
C ASN A 369 29.36 -33.81 -38.61
N VAL A 370 29.78 -33.90 -37.35
CA VAL A 370 30.08 -32.72 -36.53
C VAL A 370 31.44 -32.17 -36.97
N ARG A 371 31.38 -31.04 -37.69
CA ARG A 371 32.53 -30.28 -38.21
C ARG A 371 33.31 -29.66 -37.04
N ALA A 372 34.54 -30.13 -36.81
CA ALA A 372 35.43 -29.69 -35.74
C ALA A 372 35.91 -28.22 -35.87
N GLU A 373 35.59 -27.54 -36.98
CA GLU A 373 35.93 -26.13 -37.25
C GLU A 373 35.01 -25.12 -36.53
N SER A 374 33.95 -25.57 -35.85
CA SER A 374 33.00 -24.69 -35.14
C SER A 374 33.37 -24.36 -33.68
N TYR A 375 34.49 -24.89 -33.18
CA TYR A 375 34.94 -24.69 -31.78
C TYR A 375 36.24 -23.90 -31.64
N ILE A 376 36.84 -23.42 -32.74
CA ILE A 376 37.98 -22.51 -32.73
C ILE A 376 37.54 -21.23 -33.44
N ALA A 377 36.84 -20.36 -32.70
CA ALA A 377 36.55 -19.00 -33.14
C ALA A 377 37.52 -18.04 -32.45
N ASP A 378 38.28 -17.37 -33.30
CA ASP A 378 39.22 -16.30 -33.05
C ASP A 378 38.70 -15.17 -32.16
N ALA A 379 39.66 -14.58 -31.46
CA ALA A 379 39.58 -13.25 -30.89
C ALA A 379 39.40 -12.18 -32.00
N GLU A 380 38.74 -11.07 -31.65
CA GLU A 380 38.56 -9.84 -32.43
C GLU A 380 37.52 -9.83 -33.56
N SER A 381 36.27 -9.51 -33.20
CA SER A 381 35.57 -8.32 -33.72
C SER A 381 34.14 -8.20 -33.17
N SER A 382 33.88 -7.11 -32.43
CA SER A 382 32.62 -6.32 -32.42
C SER A 382 32.43 -5.57 -31.09
N ARG A 383 33.13 -4.44 -30.98
CA ARG A 383 32.73 -3.33 -30.11
C ARG A 383 31.33 -2.85 -30.53
N ARG A 384 30.31 -2.99 -29.67
CA ARG A 384 29.06 -2.23 -29.76
C ARG A 384 28.69 -1.55 -28.44
N LYS A 385 28.96 -0.24 -28.46
CA LYS A 385 28.45 0.91 -27.68
C LYS A 385 27.34 0.63 -26.64
N LYS A 386 27.67 0.88 -25.36
CA LYS A 386 26.71 1.33 -24.33
C LYS A 386 26.41 2.81 -24.54
N LYS A 387 25.12 3.15 -24.73
CA LYS A 387 24.61 4.54 -24.67
C LYS A 387 24.61 5.00 -23.21
N HIS A 388 25.49 5.94 -22.88
CA HIS A 388 25.31 6.85 -21.74
C HIS A 388 24.44 8.03 -22.19
N ARG A 389 23.47 8.42 -21.36
CA ARG A 389 22.64 9.61 -21.52
C ARG A 389 23.25 10.70 -20.63
N SER A 390 23.91 11.68 -21.23
CA SER A 390 24.37 12.90 -20.56
C SER A 390 23.40 14.04 -20.83
N SER A 391 23.03 14.73 -19.77
CA SER A 391 22.39 16.04 -19.71
C SER A 391 23.33 17.11 -20.26
N SER A 392 22.80 18.00 -21.10
CA SER A 392 23.41 19.28 -21.45
C SER A 392 22.71 20.38 -20.67
N GLU A 393 23.43 20.99 -19.74
CA GLU A 393 23.28 22.40 -19.36
C GLU A 393 23.87 23.24 -20.50
N THR A 394 23.20 24.33 -20.84
CA THR A 394 23.76 25.45 -21.59
C THR A 394 23.48 26.72 -20.78
N GLU A 395 24.49 27.58 -20.82
CA GLU A 395 24.57 28.98 -20.44
C GLU A 395 23.28 29.80 -20.62
#